data_AF-A0A4Y1YLC1-F1
#
_entry.id   AF-A0A4Y1YLC1-F1
#
_cell.length_a   1.000
_cell.length_b   1.000
_cell.length_c   1.000
_cell.angle_alpha   90.00
_cell.angle_beta   90.00
_cell.angle_gamma   90.00
#
_symmetry.space_group_name_H-M   'P 1'
#
loop_
_entity.id
_entity.type
_entity.pdbx_description
1 polymer ?
#
loop_
_entity_poly.entity_id
_entity_poly.type
_entity_poly.pdbx_seq_one_letter_code
_entity_poly.pdbx_strand_id
1 'polypeptide(L)'
;MFGFAASCQVDPIAEEAKDVAYVTRYTYTRLSGSWLQPEGRVSVDWMFDFIYEESLAAILNQPEAERLYVQKLMLERKYQSLRIKKPIFSPEYIFSVGTPKFHRTNACRCLTADFINYRVPPEIKARGPQKVREFQEFCEQLKKELEGKSDDVFWARVNARFHIHARPEQVRYENSGVQDVVSMPIAELQEKIRETVDASQEMQNGKDGAVVKNFRYAPSRKKAFAYISNPEQRKIVEQFFKLKWQLIDLLFELYRKQAGAVDYVLPLHLLQASGLEPCRKCWR
;
A
#
# COMPACT_ATOMS: atom_id res chain seq x y z
N MET A 1 -5.86 50.45 -6.05
CA MET A 1 -6.34 49.13 -6.51
C MET A 1 -5.17 48.16 -6.50
N PHE A 2 -4.97 47.43 -5.40
CA PHE A 2 -4.09 46.26 -5.37
C PHE A 2 -4.75 45.23 -4.45
N GLY A 3 -5.41 44.25 -5.08
CA GLY A 3 -6.00 43.12 -4.38
C GLY A 3 -4.91 42.14 -4.00
N PHE A 4 -4.75 41.92 -2.69
CA PHE A 4 -3.89 40.85 -2.18
C PHE A 4 -4.63 39.52 -2.31
N ALA A 5 -4.05 38.63 -3.10
CA ALA A 5 -4.50 37.26 -3.28
C ALA A 5 -4.43 36.48 -1.96
N ALA A 6 -5.50 35.77 -1.65
CA ALA A 6 -5.62 34.90 -0.50
C ALA A 6 -4.54 33.81 -0.52
N SER A 7 -3.69 33.81 0.51
CA SER A 7 -2.83 32.67 0.81
C SER A 7 -3.69 31.53 1.31
N CYS A 8 -3.72 30.42 0.57
CA CYS A 8 -4.29 29.15 1.03
C CYS A 8 -3.53 28.69 2.29
N GLN A 9 -4.09 28.95 3.46
CA GLN A 9 -3.66 28.34 4.71
C GLN A 9 -4.07 26.87 4.66
N VAL A 10 -3.09 25.97 4.76
CA VAL A 10 -3.31 24.55 4.97
C VAL A 10 -3.64 24.39 6.45
N ASP A 11 -4.82 23.88 6.76
CA ASP A 11 -5.28 23.70 8.15
C ASP A 11 -4.33 22.78 8.92
N PRO A 12 -3.80 23.20 10.08
CA PRO A 12 -3.00 22.34 10.94
C PRO A 12 -3.89 21.27 11.59
N ILE A 13 -3.42 20.02 11.57
CA ILE A 13 -4.08 18.88 12.25
C ILE A 13 -3.97 19.10 13.77
N ALA A 14 -5.06 19.55 14.40
CA ALA A 14 -5.14 19.77 15.84
C ALA A 14 -5.45 18.46 16.63
N GLU A 15 -4.74 18.27 17.76
CA GLU A 15 -5.02 17.33 18.88
C GLU A 15 -6.41 17.61 19.50
N GLU A 16 -7.22 16.70 20.07
CA GLU A 16 -7.04 15.42 20.74
C GLU A 16 -8.37 14.60 20.66
N ALA A 17 -8.32 13.30 20.95
CA ALA A 17 -9.25 12.26 20.49
C ALA A 17 -10.72 12.28 20.98
N LYS A 18 -11.63 11.81 20.10
CA LYS A 18 -12.73 10.88 20.48
C LYS A 18 -13.15 9.94 19.34
N ASP A 19 -13.00 10.36 18.09
CA ASP A 19 -13.40 9.53 16.94
C ASP A 19 -12.19 8.87 16.28
N VAL A 20 -12.01 7.59 16.59
CA VAL A 20 -11.10 6.69 15.89
C VAL A 20 -11.89 5.69 15.04
N ALA A 21 -11.27 5.19 13.99
CA ALA A 21 -11.85 4.12 13.18
C ALA A 21 -10.81 3.04 12.86
N TYR A 22 -11.31 1.85 12.65
CA TYR A 22 -10.55 0.67 12.27
C TYR A 22 -10.38 0.64 10.75
N VAL A 23 -9.18 0.29 10.31
CA VAL A 23 -8.87 0.07 8.90
C VAL A 23 -8.22 -1.29 8.71
N THR A 24 -8.18 -1.79 7.48
CA THR A 24 -7.42 -3.01 7.18
C THR A 24 -5.92 -2.69 7.18
N ARG A 25 -5.06 -3.71 7.38
CA ARG A 25 -3.60 -3.57 7.18
C ARG A 25 -3.29 -3.01 5.80
N TYR A 26 -4.00 -3.47 4.75
CA TYR A 26 -3.86 -2.95 3.39
C TYR A 26 -4.10 -1.43 3.34
N THR A 27 -5.18 -0.96 3.95
CA THR A 27 -5.53 0.46 3.99
C THR A 27 -4.48 1.27 4.74
N TYR A 28 -4.03 0.76 5.89
CA TYR A 28 -2.96 1.36 6.69
C TYR A 28 -1.67 1.51 5.87
N THR A 29 -1.23 0.43 5.23
CA THR A 29 -0.03 0.43 4.38
C THR A 29 -0.17 1.36 3.18
N ARG A 30 -1.37 1.42 2.56
CA ARG A 30 -1.65 2.30 1.43
C ARG A 30 -1.63 3.78 1.82
N LEU A 31 -2.16 4.10 3.00
CA LEU A 31 -2.06 5.44 3.57
C LEU A 31 -0.60 5.84 3.71
N SER A 32 0.20 5.05 4.41
CA SER A 32 1.62 5.37 4.64
C SER A 32 2.51 5.36 3.40
N GLY A 33 2.14 4.61 2.36
CA GLY A 33 2.98 4.45 1.17
C GLY A 33 2.57 5.33 -0.02
N SER A 34 1.42 5.99 0.02
CA SER A 34 0.91 6.71 -1.16
C SER A 34 0.05 7.93 -0.87
N TRP A 35 -0.60 8.00 0.29
CA TRP A 35 -1.57 9.06 0.59
C TRP A 35 -1.11 10.00 1.70
N LEU A 36 -0.11 9.60 2.47
CA LEU A 36 0.55 10.42 3.47
C LEU A 36 2.02 10.55 3.09
N GLN A 37 2.59 11.71 3.42
CA GLN A 37 4.01 12.01 3.30
C GLN A 37 4.42 12.92 4.45
N PRO A 38 5.72 13.02 4.78
CA PRO A 38 6.20 13.95 5.78
C PRO A 38 5.79 15.40 5.47
N GLU A 39 5.48 16.14 6.54
CA GLU A 39 5.36 17.60 6.47
C GLU A 39 6.74 18.23 6.29
N GLY A 40 6.85 19.19 5.38
CA GLY A 40 8.14 19.82 5.05
C GLY A 40 9.15 18.93 4.30
N ARG A 41 10.44 19.31 4.38
CA ARG A 41 11.56 18.56 3.79
C ARG A 41 12.27 17.78 4.88
N VAL A 42 12.17 16.46 4.83
CA VAL A 42 12.92 15.55 5.71
C VAL A 42 14.05 14.93 4.88
N SER A 43 15.29 14.95 5.36
CA SER A 43 16.41 14.34 4.65
C SER A 43 16.30 12.81 4.70
N VAL A 44 16.80 12.16 3.64
CA VAL A 44 16.79 10.69 3.55
C VAL A 44 17.64 10.06 4.65
N ASP A 45 18.80 10.65 4.97
CA ASP A 45 19.68 10.14 6.02
C ASP A 45 19.00 10.17 7.38
N TRP A 46 18.31 11.27 7.69
CA TRP A 46 17.56 11.37 8.95
C TRP A 46 16.38 10.39 8.98
N MET A 47 15.72 10.12 7.84
CA MET A 47 14.70 9.07 7.78
C MET A 47 15.28 7.71 8.12
N PHE A 48 16.50 7.39 7.65
CA PHE A 48 17.18 6.13 7.98
C PHE A 48 17.49 6.02 9.48
N ASP A 49 18.07 7.06 10.07
CA ASP A 49 18.37 7.10 11.51
C ASP A 49 17.10 7.02 12.37
N PHE A 50 15.99 7.57 11.87
CA PHE A 50 14.72 7.54 12.59
C PHE A 50 14.06 6.15 12.56
N ILE A 51 14.12 5.45 11.42
CA ILE A 51 13.43 4.16 11.29
C ILE A 51 14.18 3.05 12.03
N TYR A 52 15.52 3.02 11.99
CA TYR A 52 16.30 1.96 12.60
C TYR A 52 17.64 2.46 13.16
N GLU A 53 18.20 1.72 14.13
CA GLU A 53 19.45 2.10 14.82
C GLU A 53 20.68 2.12 13.90
N GLU A 54 20.66 1.31 12.83
CA GLU A 54 21.67 1.27 11.80
C GLU A 54 21.13 1.77 10.46
N SER A 55 22.02 2.34 9.64
CA SER A 55 21.63 2.83 8.33
C SER A 55 21.21 1.71 7.39
N LEU A 56 19.95 1.72 6.97
CA LEU A 56 19.39 0.78 5.99
C LEU A 56 19.54 1.27 4.54
N ALA A 57 20.30 2.35 4.31
CA ALA A 57 20.46 2.97 2.99
C ALA A 57 20.99 2.01 1.93
N ALA A 58 21.84 1.05 2.30
CA ALA A 58 22.36 0.05 1.37
C ALA A 58 21.30 -0.95 0.88
N ILE A 59 20.14 -1.04 1.55
CA ILE A 59 19.11 -2.05 1.27
C ILE A 59 17.84 -1.38 0.73
N LEU A 60 17.37 -0.33 1.41
CA LEU A 60 16.11 0.35 1.13
C LEU A 60 16.32 1.56 0.22
N ASN A 61 15.35 1.81 -0.65
CA ASN A 61 15.27 3.07 -1.40
C ASN A 61 14.48 4.12 -0.61
N GLN A 62 14.55 5.38 -1.07
CA GLN A 62 13.87 6.50 -0.43
C GLN A 62 12.35 6.28 -0.27
N PRO A 63 11.57 5.84 -1.28
CA PRO A 63 10.14 5.56 -1.10
C PRO A 63 9.82 4.54 0.01
N GLU A 64 10.65 3.52 0.18
CA GLU A 64 10.45 2.50 1.23
C GLU A 64 10.81 3.03 2.61
N ALA A 65 11.89 3.82 2.71
CA ALA A 65 12.28 4.50 3.94
C ALA A 65 11.21 5.52 4.38
N GLU A 66 10.70 6.32 3.43
CA GLU A 66 9.61 7.27 3.67
C GLU A 66 8.35 6.54 4.14
N ARG A 67 8.00 5.40 3.53
CA ARG A 67 6.88 4.58 3.99
C ARG A 67 7.04 4.13 5.44
N LEU A 68 8.20 3.56 5.80
CA LEU A 68 8.48 3.10 7.18
C LEU A 68 8.46 4.27 8.17
N TYR A 69 9.02 5.41 7.77
CA TYR A 69 9.00 6.65 8.55
C TYR A 69 7.57 7.10 8.85
N VAL A 70 6.73 7.19 7.82
CA VAL A 70 5.32 7.56 7.96
C VAL A 70 4.56 6.53 8.81
N GLN A 71 4.80 5.23 8.62
CA GLN A 71 4.19 4.18 9.44
C GLN A 71 4.52 4.33 10.92
N LYS A 72 5.78 4.63 11.24
CA LYS A 72 6.25 4.85 12.62
C LYS A 72 5.60 6.09 13.23
N LEU A 73 5.53 7.21 12.50
CA LEU A 73 4.78 8.39 12.94
C LEU A 73 3.29 8.10 13.19
N MET A 74 2.65 7.33 12.31
CA MET A 74 1.25 6.96 12.46
C MET A 74 1.01 6.09 13.71
N LEU A 75 1.94 5.18 14.03
CA LEU A 75 1.89 4.34 15.23
C LEU A 75 2.14 5.17 16.50
N GLU A 76 3.06 6.13 16.43
CA GLU A 76 3.35 7.10 17.50
C GLU A 76 2.30 8.22 17.61
N ARG A 77 1.25 8.19 16.78
CA ARG A 77 0.16 9.18 16.71
C ARG A 77 0.61 10.61 16.40
N LYS A 78 1.77 10.78 15.76
CA LYS A 78 2.35 12.07 15.35
C LYS A 78 1.80 12.54 13.99
N TYR A 79 0.48 12.63 13.88
CA TYR A 79 -0.20 12.95 12.61
C TYR A 79 0.03 14.39 12.14
N GLN A 80 0.31 15.32 13.05
CA GLN A 80 0.70 16.70 12.76
C GLN A 80 2.00 16.82 11.95
N SER A 81 2.84 15.78 11.96
CA SER A 81 4.06 15.69 11.14
C SER A 81 3.80 15.12 9.75
N LEU A 82 2.54 14.88 9.38
CA LEU A 82 2.12 14.27 8.13
C LEU A 82 1.19 15.18 7.36
N ARG A 83 1.29 15.12 6.03
CA ARG A 83 0.35 15.75 5.10
C ARG A 83 -0.20 14.80 4.09
N ILE A 84 -1.40 15.14 3.62
CA ILE A 84 -2.14 14.33 2.66
C ILE A 84 -1.61 14.59 1.24
N LYS A 85 -1.24 13.49 0.59
CA LYS A 85 -0.96 13.43 -0.85
C LYS A 85 -2.24 12.99 -1.55
N LYS A 86 -2.72 13.81 -2.49
CA LYS A 86 -3.96 13.51 -3.22
C LYS A 86 -3.88 12.11 -3.85
N PRO A 87 -4.91 11.26 -3.68
CA PRO A 87 -4.89 9.90 -4.20
C PRO A 87 -4.82 9.91 -5.73
N ILE A 88 -3.97 9.04 -6.28
CA ILE A 88 -3.86 8.82 -7.72
C ILE A 88 -4.82 7.68 -8.09
N PHE A 89 -5.59 7.90 -9.15
CA PHE A 89 -6.48 6.91 -9.77
C PHE A 89 -5.71 5.63 -10.16
N SER A 90 -6.26 4.44 -9.85
CA SER A 90 -5.66 3.16 -10.25
C SER A 90 -6.44 2.53 -11.43
N PRO A 91 -5.83 2.41 -12.62
CA PRO A 91 -6.43 1.78 -13.80
C PRO A 91 -6.29 0.23 -13.79
N GLU A 92 -5.89 -0.38 -12.67
CA GLU A 92 -5.48 -1.79 -12.65
C GLU A 92 -6.66 -2.77 -12.66
N TYR A 93 -7.76 -2.43 -11.97
CA TYR A 93 -8.88 -3.32 -11.69
C TYR A 93 -10.20 -2.87 -12.32
N ILE A 94 -11.09 -3.81 -12.64
CA ILE A 94 -12.36 -3.58 -13.35
C ILE A 94 -13.39 -2.90 -12.47
N PHE A 95 -13.66 -3.47 -11.30
CA PHE A 95 -14.47 -2.76 -10.32
C PHE A 95 -13.57 -1.73 -9.66
N SER A 96 -14.04 -0.49 -9.45
CA SER A 96 -13.24 0.42 -8.65
C SER A 96 -12.91 -0.29 -7.36
N VAL A 97 -11.61 -0.31 -7.08
CA VAL A 97 -11.18 -0.43 -5.71
C VAL A 97 -11.59 0.91 -5.12
N GLY A 98 -12.87 1.02 -4.73
CA GLY A 98 -13.38 2.20 -4.06
C GLY A 98 -12.41 2.56 -2.95
N THR A 99 -12.31 3.84 -2.60
CA THR A 99 -11.43 4.27 -1.52
C THR A 99 -11.69 3.36 -0.32
N PRO A 100 -10.70 2.58 0.16
CA PRO A 100 -10.87 1.69 1.30
C PRO A 100 -11.67 2.35 2.39
N LYS A 101 -12.62 1.58 2.94
CA LYS A 101 -13.56 2.11 3.92
C LYS A 101 -12.98 1.98 5.31
N PHE A 102 -13.31 2.92 6.18
CA PHE A 102 -13.02 2.79 7.59
C PHE A 102 -14.22 2.22 8.35
N HIS A 103 -13.96 1.58 9.48
CA HIS A 103 -14.90 0.74 10.21
C HIS A 103 -15.01 1.19 11.67
N ARG A 104 -16.20 1.04 12.26
CA ARG A 104 -16.43 1.46 13.66
C ARG A 104 -15.86 0.46 14.65
N THR A 105 -15.72 -0.80 14.21
CA THR A 105 -15.28 -1.92 15.03
C THR A 105 -14.38 -2.83 14.21
N ASN A 106 -13.44 -3.50 14.88
CA ASN A 106 -12.62 -4.58 14.30
C ASN A 106 -13.45 -5.85 13.99
N ALA A 107 -14.65 -5.99 14.57
CA ALA A 107 -15.55 -7.12 14.34
C ALA A 107 -16.42 -7.00 13.06
N CYS A 108 -16.26 -5.93 12.27
CA CYS A 108 -17.04 -5.75 11.05
C CYS A 108 -16.69 -6.85 10.02
N ARG A 109 -17.68 -7.65 9.60
CA ARG A 109 -17.47 -8.69 8.56
C ARG A 109 -16.92 -8.17 7.23
N CYS A 110 -17.13 -6.89 6.93
CA CYS A 110 -16.57 -6.26 5.72
C CYS A 110 -15.10 -5.86 5.89
N LEU A 111 -14.59 -5.75 7.12
CA LEU A 111 -13.17 -5.48 7.41
C LEU A 111 -12.33 -6.73 7.15
N THR A 112 -12.88 -7.91 7.46
CA THR A 112 -12.21 -9.22 7.35
C THR A 112 -12.51 -9.96 6.04
N ALA A 113 -13.34 -9.39 5.16
CA ALA A 113 -13.68 -10.01 3.89
C ALA A 113 -12.48 -10.07 2.94
N ASP A 114 -12.41 -11.13 2.15
CA ASP A 114 -11.43 -11.23 1.07
C ASP A 114 -11.68 -10.16 0.01
N PHE A 115 -10.58 -9.65 -0.56
CA PHE A 115 -10.68 -8.78 -1.71
C PHE A 115 -10.76 -9.63 -2.97
N ILE A 116 -11.85 -9.50 -3.72
CA ILE A 116 -12.06 -10.15 -5.02
C ILE A 116 -12.31 -9.07 -6.05
N ASN A 117 -11.51 -9.05 -7.12
CA ASN A 117 -11.69 -8.16 -8.25
C ASN A 117 -11.20 -8.84 -9.54
N TYR A 118 -11.25 -8.14 -10.66
CA TYR A 118 -10.74 -8.59 -11.94
C TYR A 118 -9.77 -7.54 -12.47
N ARG A 119 -8.72 -7.96 -13.19
CA ARG A 119 -7.82 -7.01 -13.85
C ARG A 119 -8.48 -6.41 -15.08
N VAL A 120 -8.26 -5.11 -15.32
CA VAL A 120 -8.68 -4.50 -16.59
C VAL A 120 -7.96 -5.22 -17.74
N PRO A 121 -8.68 -5.71 -18.77
CA PRO A 121 -8.09 -6.45 -19.87
C PRO A 121 -7.04 -5.63 -20.62
N PRO A 122 -5.98 -6.27 -21.15
CA PRO A 122 -4.99 -5.59 -21.97
C PRO A 122 -5.60 -4.82 -23.13
N GLU A 123 -6.66 -5.34 -23.77
CA GLU A 123 -7.29 -4.68 -24.93
C GLU A 123 -7.96 -3.36 -24.53
N ILE A 124 -8.50 -3.27 -23.31
CA ILE A 124 -9.09 -2.02 -22.79
C ILE A 124 -7.99 -1.06 -22.33
N LYS A 125 -6.94 -1.57 -21.66
CA LYS A 125 -5.78 -0.74 -21.26
C LYS A 125 -5.10 -0.07 -22.45
N ALA A 126 -4.98 -0.78 -23.57
CA ALA A 126 -4.38 -0.26 -24.81
C ALA A 126 -5.18 0.89 -25.42
N ARG A 127 -6.48 1.00 -25.14
CA ARG A 127 -7.35 2.10 -25.63
C ARG A 127 -7.23 3.40 -24.83
N GLY A 128 -6.39 3.43 -23.80
CA GLY A 128 -6.03 4.62 -23.04
C GLY A 128 -6.89 4.88 -21.79
N PRO A 129 -6.48 5.83 -20.92
CA PRO A 129 -7.06 6.02 -19.59
C PRO A 129 -8.55 6.36 -19.57
N GLN A 130 -9.04 7.11 -20.55
CA GLN A 130 -10.45 7.48 -20.63
C GLN A 130 -11.34 6.26 -20.89
N LYS A 131 -10.92 5.36 -21.77
CA LYS A 131 -11.65 4.11 -22.05
C LYS A 131 -11.62 3.14 -20.89
N VAL A 132 -10.54 3.14 -20.11
CA VAL A 132 -10.49 2.39 -18.85
C VAL A 132 -11.56 2.91 -17.87
N ARG A 133 -11.72 4.23 -17.72
CA ARG A 133 -12.76 4.81 -16.84
C ARG A 133 -14.17 4.44 -17.31
N GLU A 134 -14.47 4.64 -18.60
CA GLU A 134 -15.78 4.26 -19.18
C GLU A 134 -16.09 2.77 -18.96
N PHE A 135 -15.08 1.91 -19.11
CA PHE A 135 -15.21 0.48 -18.87
C PHE A 135 -15.51 0.15 -17.41
N GLN A 136 -14.77 0.75 -16.48
CA GLN A 136 -14.99 0.58 -15.04
C GLN A 136 -16.39 1.05 -14.61
N GLU A 137 -16.80 2.25 -15.06
CA GLU A 137 -18.12 2.83 -14.78
C GLU A 137 -19.24 1.92 -15.29
N PHE A 138 -19.12 1.42 -16.52
CA PHE A 138 -20.08 0.48 -17.08
C PHE A 138 -20.16 -0.82 -16.25
N CYS A 139 -19.00 -1.42 -15.92
CA CYS A 139 -18.96 -2.65 -15.13
C CYS A 139 -19.56 -2.46 -13.73
N GLU A 140 -19.36 -1.31 -13.09
CA GLU A 140 -19.97 -1.01 -11.80
C GLU A 140 -21.48 -0.88 -11.87
N GLN A 141 -21.97 -0.15 -12.86
CA GLN A 141 -23.41 0.02 -13.06
C GLN A 141 -24.07 -1.32 -13.37
N LEU A 142 -23.48 -2.09 -14.29
CA LEU A 142 -23.98 -3.39 -14.68
C LEU A 142 -24.00 -4.38 -13.50
N LYS A 143 -23.01 -4.31 -12.60
CA LYS A 143 -22.97 -5.17 -11.40
C LYS A 143 -24.15 -4.90 -10.46
N LYS A 144 -24.55 -3.62 -10.32
CA LYS A 144 -25.74 -3.23 -9.53
C LYS A 144 -27.03 -3.71 -10.21
N GLU A 145 -27.13 -3.58 -11.54
CA GLU A 145 -28.29 -4.01 -12.32
C GLU A 145 -28.50 -5.53 -12.33
N LEU A 146 -27.41 -6.30 -12.21
CA LEU A 146 -27.43 -7.76 -12.25
C LEU A 146 -27.25 -8.40 -10.87
N GLU A 147 -27.49 -7.66 -9.78
CA GLU A 147 -27.43 -8.21 -8.43
C GLU A 147 -28.33 -9.45 -8.30
N GLY A 148 -27.77 -10.56 -7.82
CA GLY A 148 -28.46 -11.86 -7.71
C GLY A 148 -28.46 -12.72 -8.98
N LYS A 149 -27.87 -12.27 -10.09
CA LYS A 149 -27.69 -13.08 -11.32
C LYS A 149 -26.30 -13.72 -11.38
N SER A 150 -26.13 -14.70 -12.26
CA SER A 150 -24.83 -15.36 -12.46
C SER A 150 -23.81 -14.45 -13.14
N ASP A 151 -22.54 -14.69 -12.82
CA ASP A 151 -21.40 -14.00 -13.42
C ASP A 151 -21.36 -14.14 -14.96
N ASP A 152 -21.87 -15.24 -15.51
CA ASP A 152 -21.86 -15.48 -16.96
C ASP A 152 -22.74 -14.47 -17.71
N VAL A 153 -23.88 -14.09 -17.12
CA VAL A 153 -24.75 -13.04 -17.67
C VAL A 153 -24.06 -11.69 -17.65
N PHE A 154 -23.28 -11.42 -16.59
CA PHE A 154 -22.48 -10.21 -16.48
C PHE A 154 -21.42 -10.16 -17.58
N TRP A 155 -20.60 -11.21 -17.71
CA TRP A 155 -19.50 -11.24 -18.69
C TRP A 155 -19.98 -11.26 -20.13
N ALA A 156 -21.11 -11.91 -20.42
CA ALA A 156 -21.72 -11.86 -21.76
C ALA A 156 -22.07 -10.41 -22.17
N ARG A 157 -22.65 -9.62 -21.27
CA ARG A 157 -22.98 -8.20 -21.54
C ARG A 157 -21.75 -7.31 -21.64
N VAL A 158 -20.73 -7.56 -20.82
CA VAL A 158 -19.44 -6.85 -20.95
C VAL A 158 -18.79 -7.15 -22.30
N ASN A 159 -18.77 -8.42 -22.72
CA ASN A 159 -18.22 -8.81 -24.02
C ASN A 159 -19.00 -8.17 -25.17
N ALA A 160 -20.34 -8.22 -25.14
CA ALA A 160 -21.18 -7.63 -26.18
C ALA A 160 -20.92 -6.14 -26.41
N ARG A 161 -20.59 -5.39 -25.35
CA ARG A 161 -20.34 -3.94 -25.45
C ARG A 161 -18.91 -3.58 -25.81
N PHE A 162 -17.93 -4.29 -25.26
CA PHE A 162 -16.51 -3.88 -25.34
C PHE A 162 -15.66 -4.76 -26.26
N HIS A 163 -16.23 -5.86 -26.76
CA HIS A 163 -15.60 -6.85 -27.61
C HIS A 163 -14.33 -7.43 -26.98
N ILE A 164 -14.42 -7.85 -25.71
CA ILE A 164 -13.31 -8.48 -24.99
C ILE A 164 -13.28 -9.99 -25.31
N HIS A 165 -12.15 -10.49 -25.80
CA HIS A 165 -12.09 -11.86 -26.33
C HIS A 165 -11.90 -12.91 -25.23
N ALA A 166 -11.35 -12.50 -24.09
CA ALA A 166 -11.12 -13.37 -22.94
C ALA A 166 -11.81 -12.83 -21.69
N ARG A 167 -12.26 -13.76 -20.82
CA ARG A 167 -12.71 -13.40 -19.48
C ARG A 167 -11.53 -12.77 -18.73
N PRO A 168 -11.73 -11.63 -18.05
CA PRO A 168 -10.62 -10.97 -17.37
C PRO A 168 -10.10 -11.82 -16.20
N GLU A 169 -8.80 -11.71 -15.93
CA GLU A 169 -8.12 -12.41 -14.83
C GLU A 169 -8.73 -12.00 -13.48
N GLN A 170 -9.27 -12.98 -12.73
CA GLN A 170 -9.73 -12.76 -11.37
C GLN A 170 -8.54 -12.68 -10.42
N VAL A 171 -8.58 -11.71 -9.52
CA VAL A 171 -7.59 -11.52 -8.46
C VAL A 171 -8.30 -11.67 -7.12
N ARG A 172 -7.81 -12.59 -6.29
CA ARG A 172 -8.23 -12.75 -4.90
C ARG A 172 -7.04 -12.49 -3.98
N TYR A 173 -7.19 -11.56 -3.04
CA TYR A 173 -6.24 -11.39 -1.94
C TYR A 173 -6.92 -11.81 -0.65
N GLU A 174 -6.35 -12.83 -0.02
CA GLU A 174 -6.75 -13.27 1.32
C GLU A 174 -6.25 -12.26 2.36
N ASN A 175 -7.10 -11.96 3.34
CA ASN A 175 -6.79 -10.98 4.39
C ASN A 175 -5.94 -11.58 5.53
N SER A 176 -5.44 -12.80 5.37
CA SER A 176 -4.79 -13.65 6.39
C SER A 176 -3.25 -13.66 6.36
N GLY A 177 -2.63 -13.03 5.36
CA GLY A 177 -1.31 -13.43 4.87
C GLY A 177 -0.05 -13.19 5.71
N VAL A 178 -0.11 -12.84 7.00
CA VAL A 178 1.09 -12.58 7.82
C VAL A 178 0.86 -12.99 9.28
N GLN A 179 0.58 -14.27 9.56
CA GLN A 179 0.40 -14.73 10.94
C GLN A 179 1.74 -14.96 11.67
N ASP A 180 2.77 -15.45 10.95
CA ASP A 180 4.02 -15.91 11.59
C ASP A 180 4.87 -14.77 12.15
N VAL A 181 4.92 -13.61 11.49
CA VAL A 181 5.68 -12.44 11.99
C VAL A 181 4.96 -11.76 13.14
N VAL A 182 3.62 -11.80 13.15
CA VAL A 182 2.78 -11.11 14.15
C VAL A 182 2.91 -11.76 15.54
N SER A 183 3.20 -13.06 15.62
CA SER A 183 3.36 -13.79 16.88
C SER A 183 4.72 -13.57 17.56
N MET A 184 5.77 -13.22 16.80
CA MET A 184 7.14 -13.09 17.31
C MET A 184 7.25 -12.02 18.44
N PRO A 185 7.92 -12.29 19.57
CA PRO A 185 8.23 -11.28 20.56
C PRO A 185 9.24 -10.25 20.04
N ILE A 186 9.35 -9.09 20.70
CA ILE A 186 10.24 -7.99 20.29
C ILE A 186 11.69 -8.44 20.12
N ALA A 187 12.21 -9.27 21.04
CA ALA A 187 13.58 -9.75 20.98
C ALA A 187 13.85 -10.62 19.73
N GLU A 188 12.92 -11.50 19.37
CA GLU A 188 13.01 -12.34 18.17
C GLU A 188 12.90 -11.48 16.90
N LEU A 189 12.03 -10.46 16.89
CA LEU A 189 11.96 -9.51 15.77
C LEU A 189 13.30 -8.79 15.57
N GLN A 190 13.92 -8.30 16.65
CA GLN A 190 15.22 -7.62 16.58
C GLN A 190 16.33 -8.54 16.05
N GLU A 191 16.36 -9.79 16.51
CA GLU A 191 17.29 -10.79 15.99
C GLU A 191 17.06 -11.07 14.50
N LYS A 192 15.80 -11.29 14.10
CA LYS A 192 15.45 -11.55 12.70
C LYS A 192 15.77 -10.36 11.79
N ILE A 193 15.60 -9.13 12.28
CA ILE A 193 16.00 -7.92 11.56
C ILE A 193 17.50 -7.92 11.31
N ARG A 194 18.32 -8.15 12.34
CA ARG A 194 19.78 -8.24 12.20
C ARG A 194 20.19 -9.32 11.19
N GLU A 195 19.65 -10.53 11.33
CA GLU A 195 19.92 -11.62 10.36
C GLU A 195 19.56 -11.23 8.92
N THR A 196 18.43 -10.53 8.73
CA THR A 196 17.97 -10.12 7.41
C THR A 196 18.85 -9.01 6.83
N VAL A 197 19.34 -8.09 7.68
CA VAL A 197 20.30 -7.05 7.30
C VAL A 197 21.63 -7.70 6.91
N ASP A 198 22.17 -8.59 7.73
CA ASP A 198 23.44 -9.31 7.48
C ASP A 198 23.38 -10.09 6.17
N ALA A 199 22.33 -10.89 5.96
CA ALA A 199 22.14 -11.64 4.72
C ALA A 199 22.05 -10.71 3.49
N SER A 200 21.39 -9.56 3.63
CA SER A 200 21.27 -8.57 2.55
C SER A 200 22.62 -7.88 2.25
N GLN A 201 23.45 -7.67 3.26
CA GLN A 201 24.81 -7.13 3.10
C GLN A 201 25.75 -8.16 2.48
N GLU A 202 25.68 -9.42 2.92
CA GLU A 202 26.45 -10.53 2.36
C GLU A 202 26.17 -10.70 0.86
N MET A 203 24.90 -10.67 0.45
CA MET A 203 24.52 -10.71 -0.97
C MET A 203 25.12 -9.56 -1.79
N GLN A 204 25.27 -8.37 -1.19
CA GLN A 204 25.82 -7.19 -1.85
C GLN A 204 27.36 -7.18 -1.90
N ASN A 205 28.01 -7.87 -0.96
CA ASN A 205 29.46 -7.93 -0.82
C ASN A 205 30.06 -9.22 -1.42
N GLY A 206 29.23 -10.23 -1.65
CA GLY A 206 29.62 -11.50 -2.26
C GLY A 206 29.77 -11.45 -3.78
N LYS A 207 29.95 -12.63 -4.37
CA LYS A 207 30.19 -12.83 -5.81
C LYS A 207 29.15 -12.18 -6.72
N ASP A 208 27.90 -12.11 -6.27
CA ASP A 208 26.76 -11.59 -7.04
C ASP A 208 26.45 -10.11 -6.73
N GLY A 209 27.29 -9.46 -5.93
CA GLY A 209 27.04 -8.11 -5.39
C GLY A 209 26.82 -7.03 -6.45
N ALA A 210 27.49 -7.12 -7.59
CA ALA A 210 27.31 -6.18 -8.70
C ALA A 210 25.88 -6.23 -9.27
N VAL A 211 25.31 -7.44 -9.41
CA VAL A 211 23.95 -7.65 -9.90
C VAL A 211 22.96 -7.05 -8.90
N VAL A 212 23.14 -7.32 -7.60
CA VAL A 212 22.28 -6.79 -6.55
C VAL A 212 22.31 -5.27 -6.52
N LYS A 213 23.50 -4.66 -6.53
CA LYS A 213 23.69 -3.20 -6.48
C LYS A 213 23.04 -2.46 -7.66
N ASN A 214 23.00 -3.08 -8.84
CA ASN A 214 22.34 -2.49 -10.02
C ASN A 214 20.81 -2.42 -9.89
N PHE A 215 20.19 -3.32 -9.13
CA PHE A 215 18.73 -3.44 -9.06
C PHE A 215 18.13 -3.14 -7.69
N ARG A 216 18.94 -2.97 -6.63
CA ARG A 216 18.47 -2.80 -5.24
C ARG A 216 17.47 -1.66 -5.03
N TYR A 217 17.59 -0.59 -5.82
CA TYR A 217 16.70 0.57 -5.73
C TYR A 217 15.61 0.61 -6.81
N ALA A 218 15.46 -0.45 -7.61
CA ALA A 218 14.40 -0.50 -8.59
C ALA A 218 13.02 -0.32 -7.90
N PRO A 219 12.13 0.55 -8.41
CA PRO A 219 10.87 0.89 -7.72
C PRO A 219 9.91 -0.30 -7.57
N SER A 220 10.09 -1.36 -8.37
CA SER A 220 9.33 -2.60 -8.22
C SER A 220 10.09 -3.77 -8.82
N ARG A 221 9.79 -4.98 -8.32
CA ARG A 221 10.31 -6.24 -8.88
C ARG A 221 10.00 -6.37 -10.38
N LYS A 222 8.79 -5.97 -10.81
CA LYS A 222 8.40 -5.97 -12.23
C LYS A 222 9.29 -5.06 -13.08
N LYS A 223 9.63 -3.86 -12.58
CA LYS A 223 10.56 -2.95 -13.27
C LYS A 223 11.97 -3.52 -13.31
N ALA A 224 12.46 -4.09 -12.20
CA ALA A 224 13.79 -4.73 -12.20
C ALA A 224 13.87 -5.85 -13.25
N PHE A 225 12.89 -6.76 -13.27
CA PHE A 225 12.87 -7.91 -14.16
C PHE A 225 12.73 -7.56 -15.64
N ALA A 226 12.21 -6.38 -15.97
CA ALA A 226 12.14 -5.93 -17.36
C ALA A 226 13.53 -5.70 -17.99
N TYR A 227 14.57 -5.52 -17.16
CA TYR A 227 15.94 -5.27 -17.60
C TYR A 227 16.88 -6.46 -17.36
N ILE A 228 16.37 -7.60 -16.92
CA ILE A 228 17.17 -8.79 -16.61
C ILE A 228 16.79 -9.91 -17.58
N SER A 229 17.68 -10.17 -18.54
CA SER A 229 17.52 -11.27 -19.49
C SER A 229 18.03 -12.61 -18.93
N ASN A 230 19.03 -12.58 -18.04
CA ASN A 230 19.65 -13.79 -17.49
C ASN A 230 18.80 -14.39 -16.35
N PRO A 231 18.37 -15.67 -16.45
CA PRO A 231 17.55 -16.31 -15.42
C PRO A 231 18.20 -16.41 -14.03
N GLU A 232 19.52 -16.63 -13.96
CA GLU A 232 20.24 -16.75 -12.68
C GLU A 232 20.36 -15.38 -12.00
N GLN A 233 20.68 -14.33 -12.75
CA GLN A 233 20.64 -12.95 -12.23
C GLN A 233 19.24 -12.58 -11.72
N ARG A 234 18.20 -13.06 -12.40
CA ARG A 234 16.81 -12.82 -11.98
C ARG A 234 16.50 -13.49 -10.64
N LYS A 235 16.97 -14.72 -10.41
CA LYS A 235 16.81 -15.42 -9.11
C LYS A 235 17.54 -14.67 -7.98
N ILE A 236 18.76 -14.20 -8.23
CA ILE A 236 19.54 -13.42 -7.25
C ILE A 236 18.78 -12.15 -6.86
N VAL A 237 18.29 -11.39 -7.85
CA VAL A 237 17.51 -10.17 -7.59
C VAL A 237 16.20 -10.50 -6.89
N GLU A 238 15.52 -11.58 -7.26
CA GLU A 238 14.31 -12.03 -6.58
C GLU A 238 14.54 -12.32 -5.09
N GLN A 239 15.62 -13.04 -4.77
CA GLN A 239 15.99 -13.34 -3.40
C GLN A 239 16.30 -12.07 -2.61
N PHE A 240 17.01 -11.11 -3.19
CA PHE A 240 17.27 -9.82 -2.55
C PHE A 240 15.97 -9.04 -2.28
N PHE A 241 15.06 -8.98 -3.24
CA PHE A 241 13.74 -8.35 -3.05
C PHE A 241 12.91 -9.04 -1.97
N LYS A 242 13.02 -10.37 -1.83
CA LYS A 242 12.37 -11.13 -0.76
C LYS A 242 12.90 -10.72 0.62
N LEU A 243 14.22 -10.67 0.81
CA LEU A 243 14.84 -10.19 2.05
C LEU A 243 14.42 -8.77 2.37
N LYS A 244 14.38 -7.91 1.36
CA LYS A 244 13.96 -6.52 1.49
C LYS A 244 12.52 -6.37 1.97
N TRP A 245 11.58 -7.13 1.41
CA TRP A 245 10.19 -7.11 1.86
C TRP A 245 10.04 -7.68 3.27
N GLN A 246 10.75 -8.77 3.57
CA GLN A 246 10.80 -9.35 4.90
C GLN A 246 11.30 -8.34 5.94
N LEU A 247 12.38 -7.61 5.64
CA LEU A 247 12.92 -6.57 6.52
C LEU A 247 11.88 -5.48 6.82
N ILE A 248 11.15 -5.00 5.79
CA ILE A 248 10.13 -3.97 5.98
C ILE A 248 8.99 -4.50 6.85
N ASP A 249 8.53 -5.73 6.64
CA ASP A 249 7.47 -6.32 7.46
C ASP A 249 7.91 -6.53 8.92
N LEU A 250 9.15 -6.97 9.14
CA LEU A 250 9.73 -7.11 10.49
C LEU A 250 9.84 -5.76 11.20
N LEU A 251 10.37 -4.74 10.53
CA LEU A 251 10.49 -3.38 11.08
C LEU A 251 9.11 -2.80 11.43
N PHE A 252 8.14 -2.95 10.55
CA PHE A 252 6.78 -2.48 10.81
C PHE A 252 6.17 -3.17 12.04
N GLU A 253 6.34 -4.49 12.16
CA GLU A 253 5.85 -5.24 13.31
C GLU A 253 6.57 -4.86 14.60
N LEU A 254 7.88 -4.62 14.54
CA LEU A 254 8.66 -4.11 15.67
C LEU A 254 8.09 -2.78 16.17
N TYR A 255 7.89 -1.80 15.28
CA TYR A 255 7.33 -0.50 15.65
C TYR A 255 5.93 -0.65 16.25
N ARG A 256 5.11 -1.53 15.67
CA ARG A 256 3.74 -1.79 16.13
C ARG A 256 3.74 -2.31 17.58
N LYS A 257 4.61 -3.28 17.90
CA LYS A 257 4.74 -3.84 19.25
C LYS A 257 5.32 -2.83 20.23
N GLN A 258 6.33 -2.06 19.83
CA GLN A 258 6.91 -0.99 20.66
C GLN A 258 5.87 0.10 20.99
N ALA A 259 4.98 0.43 20.05
CA ALA A 259 3.88 1.37 20.26
C ALA A 259 2.68 0.76 21.03
N GLY A 260 2.68 -0.54 21.33
CA GLY A 260 1.56 -1.24 21.97
C GLY A 260 0.29 -1.29 21.10
N ALA A 261 0.41 -1.16 19.78
CA ALA A 261 -0.72 -1.09 18.87
C ALA A 261 -1.25 -2.49 18.52
N VAL A 262 -2.42 -2.85 19.05
CA VAL A 262 -3.04 -4.17 18.79
C VAL A 262 -3.78 -4.22 17.45
N ASP A 263 -4.46 -3.13 17.10
CA ASP A 263 -5.28 -2.97 15.90
C ASP A 263 -4.79 -1.81 15.02
N TYR A 264 -5.18 -1.82 13.74
CA TYR A 264 -4.94 -0.72 12.81
C TYR A 264 -6.01 0.36 13.00
N VAL A 265 -5.79 1.21 14.01
CA VAL A 265 -6.71 2.28 14.39
C VAL A 265 -6.11 3.62 14.00
N LEU A 266 -6.92 4.47 13.36
CA LEU A 266 -6.52 5.79 12.91
C LEU A 266 -7.59 6.85 13.25
N PRO A 267 -7.21 8.12 13.41
CA PRO A 267 -8.17 9.19 13.65
C PRO A 267 -9.15 9.35 12.50
N LEU A 268 -10.43 9.55 12.82
CA LEU A 268 -11.49 9.67 11.82
C LEU A 268 -11.25 10.85 10.87
N HIS A 269 -10.82 11.99 11.40
CA HIS A 269 -10.55 13.19 10.61
C HIS A 269 -9.45 12.96 9.55
N LEU A 270 -8.40 12.20 9.90
CA LEU A 270 -7.31 11.86 8.98
C LEU A 270 -7.82 11.02 7.81
N LEU A 271 -8.69 10.06 8.11
CA LEU A 271 -9.28 9.15 7.12
C LEU A 271 -10.22 9.93 6.18
N GLN A 272 -11.07 10.79 6.74
CA GLN A 272 -11.97 11.63 5.96
C GLN A 272 -11.20 12.62 5.07
N ALA A 273 -10.19 13.29 5.62
CA ALA A 273 -9.34 14.22 4.86
C ALA A 273 -8.53 13.50 3.77
N SER A 274 -8.17 12.24 3.99
CA SER A 274 -7.56 11.36 2.97
C SER A 274 -8.56 10.84 1.92
N GLY A 275 -9.84 11.21 2.01
CA GLY A 275 -10.90 10.86 1.06
C GLY A 275 -11.51 9.48 1.26
N LEU A 276 -11.27 8.83 2.41
CA LEU A 276 -11.89 7.53 2.74
C LEU A 276 -13.34 7.73 3.17
N GLU A 277 -14.18 6.76 2.82
CA GLU A 277 -15.58 6.74 3.21
C GLU A 277 -15.84 5.79 4.39
N PRO A 278 -16.88 6.06 5.21
CA PRO A 278 -17.30 5.12 6.23
C PRO A 278 -17.85 3.84 5.60
N CYS A 279 -17.61 2.71 6.29
CA CYS A 279 -18.30 1.47 5.98
C CYS A 279 -19.81 1.64 6.21
N ARG A 280 -20.61 1.50 5.15
CA ARG A 280 -22.08 1.60 5.21
C ARG A 280 -22.73 0.62 6.19
N LYS A 281 -22.09 -0.52 6.50
CA LYS A 281 -22.62 -1.45 7.52
C LYS A 281 -22.33 -1.00 8.94
N CYS A 282 -21.31 -0.18 9.15
CA CYS A 282 -20.92 0.33 10.47
C CYS A 282 -21.63 1.65 10.82
N TRP A 283 -21.96 2.48 9.81
CA TRP A 283 -22.61 3.78 9.96
C TRP A 283 -23.91 3.85 9.14
N ARG A 284 -24.83 2.93 9.42
CA ARG A 284 -26.22 3.01 8.94
C ARG A 284 -27.04 3.85 9.87
#